data_AF-A0A379T2I7-F1
#
_entry.id   AF-A0A379T2I7-F1
#
_cell.length_a   1.000
_cell.length_b   1.000
_cell.length_c   1.000
_cell.angle_alpha   90.00
_cell.angle_beta   90.00
_cell.angle_gamma   90.00
#
_symmetry.space_group_name_H-M   'P 1'
#
loop_
_entity.id
_entity.type
_entity.pdbx_description
1 polymer ?
#
loop_
_entity_poly.entity_id
_entity_poly.type
_entity_poly.pdbx_seq_one_letter_code
_entity_poly.pdbx_strand_id
1 'polypeptide(L)'
;MMDNLQTETVINRDGQEEQQVSFNSIYMMADSGARGSAAQIRQLAGMRGLMAKPDGSIIETPITANFREGLNVLQYFISTHGARKGLADTALKTANSGYLTRRLVDVAQDLVVTEDDCGTHEGILMTPVIEGGDVKEPLRDAFWVV
;
A
#
# COMPACT_ATOMS: atom_id res chain seq x y z
N MET A 1 7.21 13.55 6.48
CA MET A 1 6.85 12.83 7.75
C MET A 1 7.90 11.79 8.16
N MET A 2 8.57 11.12 7.21
CA MET A 2 9.79 10.34 7.53
C MET A 2 11.00 11.26 7.76
N ASP A 3 10.85 12.55 7.48
CA ASP A 3 11.89 13.58 7.48
C ASP A 3 12.64 13.68 8.83
N ASN A 4 11.96 13.43 9.96
CA ASN A 4 12.56 13.42 11.30
C ASN A 4 13.42 12.18 11.60
N LEU A 5 13.25 11.11 10.83
CA LEU A 5 14.04 9.87 10.92
C LEU A 5 15.02 9.72 9.76
N GLN A 6 14.93 10.61 8.77
CA GLN A 6 15.70 10.54 7.52
C GLN A 6 17.10 11.10 7.68
N THR A 7 17.31 12.06 8.58
CA THR A 7 18.60 12.73 8.76
C THR A 7 19.10 12.61 10.18
N GLU A 8 20.41 12.46 10.33
CA GLU A 8 21.11 12.48 11.62
C GLU A 8 22.27 13.47 11.52
N THR A 9 22.40 14.34 12.51
CA THR A 9 23.51 15.29 12.57
C THR A 9 24.75 14.57 13.07
N VAL A 10 25.77 14.48 12.22
CA VAL A 10 27.08 13.92 12.58
C VAL A 10 28.15 15.00 12.52
N ILE A 11 29.18 14.85 13.36
CA ILE A 11 30.34 15.74 13.34
C ILE A 11 31.35 15.16 12.36
N ASN A 12 31.63 15.89 11.29
CA ASN A 12 32.64 15.53 10.33
C ASN A 12 34.06 15.63 10.89
N ARG A 13 35.02 15.09 10.16
CA ARG A 13 36.45 15.14 10.50
C ARG A 13 36.96 16.56 10.78
N ASP A 14 36.34 17.57 10.17
CA ASP A 14 36.67 19.00 10.31
C ASP A 14 35.90 19.70 11.45
N GLY A 15 35.19 18.96 12.30
CA GLY A 15 34.46 19.49 13.45
C GLY A 15 33.16 20.21 13.11
N GLN A 16 32.70 20.11 11.87
CA GLN A 16 31.46 20.73 11.39
C GLN A 16 30.29 19.75 11.47
N GLU A 17 29.11 20.27 11.81
CA GLU A 17 27.86 19.50 11.78
C GLU A 17 27.41 19.29 10.33
N GLU A 18 27.32 18.04 9.88
CA GLU A 18 26.75 17.66 8.59
C GLU A 18 25.50 16.78 8.82
N GLN A 19 24.47 16.98 8.00
CA GLN A 19 23.30 16.11 8.00
C GLN A 19 23.53 14.95 7.03
N GLN A 20 23.69 13.75 7.57
CA GLN A 20 23.75 12.53 6.79
C GLN A 20 22.40 11.80 6.81
N VAL A 21 22.18 10.90 5.85
CA VAL A 21 21.02 9.99 5.91
C VAL A 21 21.16 9.11 7.16
N SER A 22 20.10 9.03 7.96
CA SER A 22 20.12 8.29 9.21
C SER A 22 20.27 6.78 8.96
N PHE A 23 21.13 6.14 9.74
CA PHE A 23 21.31 4.68 9.74
C PHE A 23 20.35 3.97 10.72
N ASN A 24 19.23 4.61 11.07
CA ASN A 24 18.19 3.98 11.87
C ASN A 24 17.64 2.74 11.14
N SER A 25 17.72 1.57 11.77
CA SER A 25 17.29 0.31 11.16
C SER A 25 15.83 0.32 10.70
N ILE A 26 14.93 1.01 11.42
CA ILE A 26 13.51 1.13 11.04
C ILE A 26 13.34 2.01 9.80
N TYR A 27 14.10 3.10 9.71
CA TYR A 27 14.11 3.98 8.54
C TYR A 27 14.67 3.23 7.33
N MET A 28 15.83 2.58 7.47
CA MET A 28 16.45 1.79 6.41
C MET A 28 15.51 0.70 5.86
N MET A 29 14.76 -0.01 6.71
CA MET A 29 13.83 -1.06 6.27
C MET A 29 12.68 -0.53 5.40
N ALA A 30 12.14 0.65 5.73
CA ALA A 30 11.04 1.24 4.99
C ALA A 30 11.50 2.03 3.75
N ASP A 31 12.62 2.74 3.84
CA ASP A 31 13.18 3.53 2.73
C ASP A 31 13.70 2.63 1.60
N SER A 32 14.36 1.52 1.95
CA SER A 32 14.79 0.51 0.98
C SER A 32 13.64 -0.27 0.33
N GLY A 33 12.40 -0.11 0.81
CA GLY A 33 11.25 -0.88 0.34
C GLY A 33 11.26 -2.36 0.75
N ALA A 34 12.21 -2.79 1.59
CA ALA A 34 12.33 -4.19 2.00
C ALA A 34 11.14 -4.66 2.84
N ARG A 35 10.75 -3.86 3.85
CA ARG A 35 9.59 -4.14 4.70
C ARG A 35 9.19 -2.90 5.50
N GLY A 36 7.90 -2.65 5.56
CA GLY A 36 7.37 -1.53 6.34
C GLY A 36 6.96 -0.37 5.44
N SER A 37 5.91 0.34 5.82
CA SER A 37 5.49 1.57 5.16
C SER A 37 5.52 2.74 6.13
N ALA A 38 5.60 3.96 5.60
CA ALA A 38 5.51 5.17 6.42
C ALA A 38 4.23 5.22 7.28
N ALA A 39 3.14 4.60 6.81
CA ALA A 39 1.90 4.46 7.58
C ALA A 39 2.04 3.52 8.77
N GLN A 40 2.80 2.42 8.65
CA GLN A 40 3.07 1.50 9.75
C GLN A 40 4.04 2.12 10.76
N ILE A 41 5.08 2.81 10.29
CA ILE A 41 6.03 3.53 11.15
C ILE A 41 5.31 4.63 11.94
N ARG A 42 4.37 5.34 11.31
CA ARG A 42 3.52 6.32 11.99
C ARG A 42 2.79 5.72 13.18
N GLN A 43 2.27 4.49 13.11
CA GLN A 43 1.58 3.87 14.24
C GLN A 43 2.54 3.40 15.35
N LEU A 44 3.81 3.14 15.02
CA LEU A 44 4.83 2.74 15.98
C LEU A 44 5.33 3.92 16.82
N ALA A 45 5.64 5.05 16.18
CA ALA A 45 6.30 6.19 16.82
C ALA A 45 5.45 7.47 16.87
N GLY A 46 4.42 7.58 16.04
CA GLY A 46 3.46 8.69 16.04
C GLY A 46 2.09 8.26 16.54
N MET A 47 1.15 9.21 16.61
CA MET A 47 -0.22 8.89 17.02
C MET A 47 -0.86 7.89 16.05
N ARG A 48 -1.63 6.95 16.61
CA ARG A 48 -2.32 5.92 15.80
C ARG A 48 -3.48 6.49 14.98
N GLY A 49 -4.10 7.57 15.47
CA GLY A 49 -5.12 8.32 14.72
C GLY A 49 -6.56 7.88 15.01
N LEU A 50 -7.45 8.19 14.07
CA LEU A 50 -8.87 7.89 14.14
C LEU A 50 -9.14 6.42 13.81
N MET A 51 -10.15 5.84 14.46
CA MET A 51 -10.57 4.46 14.26
C MET A 51 -12.01 4.41 13.75
N ALA A 52 -12.29 3.46 12.86
CA ALA A 52 -13.63 3.23 12.35
C ALA A 52 -14.38 2.22 13.22
N LYS A 53 -15.66 2.49 13.48
CA LYS A 53 -16.60 1.51 14.03
C LYS A 53 -16.97 0.47 12.96
N PRO A 54 -17.56 -0.67 13.35
CA PRO A 54 -17.96 -1.71 12.39
C PRO A 54 -18.97 -1.23 11.34
N ASP A 55 -19.81 -0.25 11.69
CA ASP A 55 -20.78 0.40 10.79
C ASP A 55 -20.12 1.32 9.75
N GLY A 56 -18.81 1.60 9.88
CA GLY A 56 -18.06 2.50 9.00
C GLY A 56 -18.01 3.95 9.47
N SER A 57 -18.71 4.32 10.54
CA SER A 57 -18.59 5.65 11.15
C SER A 57 -17.21 5.82 11.80
N ILE A 58 -16.65 7.04 11.72
CA ILE A 58 -15.37 7.37 12.32
C ILE A 58 -15.61 7.76 13.78
N ILE A 59 -14.84 7.19 14.70
CA ILE A 59 -14.86 7.59 16.12
C ILE A 59 -14.14 8.93 16.23
N GLU A 60 -14.86 9.96 16.72
CA GLU A 60 -14.35 11.34 16.83
C GLU A 60 -13.15 11.46 17.79
N THR A 61 -13.05 10.58 18.78
CA THR A 61 -11.93 10.55 19.73
C THR A 61 -10.75 9.76 19.16
N PRO A 62 -9.62 10.41 18.80
CA PRO A 62 -8.45 9.71 18.26
C PRO A 62 -7.65 8.98 19.33
N ILE A 63 -6.91 7.96 18.92
CA ILE A 63 -5.87 7.33 19.74
C ILE A 63 -4.59 8.16 19.59
N THR A 64 -4.28 8.94 20.63
CA THR A 64 -3.09 9.80 20.71
C THR A 64 -1.82 9.02 21.01
N ALA A 65 -1.93 7.92 21.75
CA ALA A 65 -0.82 7.04 22.08
C ALA A 65 -0.31 6.27 20.85
N ASN A 66 0.95 5.83 20.94
CA ASN A 66 1.63 5.02 19.94
C ASN A 66 1.97 3.63 20.48
N PHE A 67 2.40 2.70 19.62
CA PHE A 67 2.73 1.34 20.09
C PHE A 67 4.00 1.29 20.97
N ARG A 68 4.89 2.29 20.88
CA ARG A 68 6.07 2.40 21.73
C ARG A 68 5.72 2.76 23.18
N GLU A 69 4.75 3.65 23.38
CA GLU A 69 4.26 4.12 24.67
C GLU A 69 3.22 3.16 25.28
N GLY A 70 2.55 2.39 24.43
CA GLY A 70 1.49 1.46 24.82
C GLY A 70 0.10 2.11 24.80
N LEU A 71 -0.93 1.27 24.71
CA LEU A 71 -2.33 1.71 24.65
C LEU A 71 -3.03 1.45 25.97
N ASN A 72 -3.87 2.38 26.40
CA ASN A 72 -4.77 2.14 27.52
C ASN A 72 -5.89 1.15 27.12
N VAL A 73 -6.60 0.59 28.12
CA VAL A 73 -7.63 -0.44 27.91
C VAL A 73 -8.71 0.02 26.92
N LEU A 74 -9.15 1.28 27.01
CA LEU A 74 -10.20 1.82 26.14
C LEU A 74 -9.72 1.99 24.69
N GLN A 75 -8.51 2.54 24.48
CA GLN A 75 -7.89 2.72 23.17
C GLN A 75 -7.63 1.36 22.51
N TYR A 76 -7.17 0.38 23.29
CA TYR A 76 -6.97 -0.97 22.79
C TYR A 76 -8.30 -1.62 22.39
N PHE A 77 -9.35 -1.49 23.22
CA PHE A 77 -10.69 -1.99 22.92
C PHE A 77 -11.26 -1.36 21.64
N ILE A 78 -11.14 -0.04 21.49
CA ILE A 78 -11.56 0.67 20.27
C ILE A 78 -10.84 0.13 19.03
N SER A 79 -9.53 -0.11 19.12
CA SER A 79 -8.74 -0.67 18.03
C SER A 79 -9.20 -2.07 17.57
N THR A 80 -9.90 -2.83 18.40
CA THR A 80 -10.31 -4.20 18.03
C THR A 80 -11.40 -4.24 16.95
N HIS A 81 -12.24 -3.21 16.85
CA HIS A 81 -13.34 -3.16 15.88
C HIS A 81 -12.82 -3.20 14.44
N GLY A 82 -11.89 -2.29 14.11
CA GLY A 82 -11.27 -2.24 12.79
C GLY A 82 -10.43 -3.49 12.49
N ALA A 83 -9.69 -4.00 13.48
CA ALA A 83 -8.88 -5.21 13.31
C ALA A 83 -9.74 -6.44 13.01
N ARG A 84 -10.81 -6.68 13.78
CA ARG A 84 -11.72 -7.81 13.57
C ARG A 84 -12.44 -7.71 12.23
N LYS A 85 -12.94 -6.52 11.87
CA LYS A 85 -13.60 -6.29 10.58
C LYS A 85 -12.63 -6.55 9.41
N GLY A 86 -11.40 -6.05 9.49
CA GLY A 86 -10.39 -6.29 8.46
C GLY A 86 -10.04 -7.78 8.28
N LEU A 87 -9.92 -8.53 9.37
CA LEU A 87 -9.68 -9.97 9.32
C LEU A 87 -10.87 -10.73 8.69
N ALA A 88 -12.10 -10.39 9.10
CA ALA A 88 -13.30 -10.99 8.55
C ALA A 88 -13.47 -10.65 7.06
N ASP A 89 -13.28 -9.39 6.67
CA ASP A 89 -13.37 -8.94 5.27
C ASP A 89 -12.33 -9.62 4.40
N THR A 90 -11.11 -9.81 4.91
CA THR A 90 -10.07 -10.55 4.18
C THR A 90 -10.48 -12.00 3.95
N ALA A 91 -10.99 -12.67 4.98
CA ALA A 91 -11.47 -14.06 4.86
C ALA A 91 -12.63 -14.19 3.85
N LEU A 92 -13.58 -13.24 3.87
CA LEU A 92 -14.69 -13.22 2.91
C LEU A 92 -14.21 -12.93 1.48
N LYS A 93 -13.26 -12.00 1.31
CA LYS A 93 -12.68 -11.67 0.00
C LYS A 93 -11.89 -12.82 -0.60
N THR A 94 -11.28 -13.68 0.22
CA THR A 94 -10.61 -14.90 -0.25
C THR A 94 -11.59 -15.80 -1.01
N ALA A 95 -12.78 -16.03 -0.47
CA ALA A 95 -13.81 -16.84 -1.12
C ALA A 95 -14.30 -16.21 -2.43
N ASN A 96 -14.55 -14.90 -2.43
CA ASN A 96 -15.01 -14.18 -3.62
C ASN A 96 -13.96 -14.19 -4.75
N SER A 97 -12.68 -14.02 -4.41
CA SER A 97 -11.60 -14.04 -5.38
C SER A 97 -11.48 -15.42 -6.04
N GLY A 98 -11.54 -16.49 -5.26
CA GLY A 98 -11.53 -17.86 -5.80
C GLY A 98 -12.75 -18.16 -6.69
N TYR A 99 -13.93 -17.68 -6.30
CA TYR A 99 -15.13 -17.82 -7.12
C TYR A 99 -15.02 -17.06 -8.45
N LEU A 100 -14.49 -15.84 -8.44
CA LEU A 100 -14.26 -15.05 -9.65
C LEU A 100 -13.27 -15.76 -10.59
N THR A 101 -12.14 -16.24 -10.07
CA THR A 101 -11.15 -16.98 -10.87
C THR A 101 -11.78 -18.22 -11.50
N ARG A 102 -12.58 -18.99 -10.75
CA ARG A 102 -13.29 -20.15 -11.30
C ARG A 102 -14.21 -19.75 -12.45
N ARG A 103 -15.01 -18.70 -12.29
CA ARG A 103 -15.90 -18.23 -13.36
C ARG A 103 -15.14 -17.76 -14.60
N LEU A 104 -14.00 -17.10 -14.43
CA LEU A 104 -13.17 -16.69 -15.56
C LEU A 104 -12.58 -17.90 -16.29
N VAL A 105 -12.11 -18.90 -15.55
CA VAL A 105 -11.62 -20.17 -16.11
C VAL A 105 -12.74 -20.90 -16.84
N ASP A 106 -13.91 -21.06 -16.23
CA ASP A 106 -15.05 -21.76 -16.83
C ASP A 106 -15.47 -21.15 -18.20
N VAL A 107 -15.23 -19.85 -18.42
CA VAL A 107 -15.54 -19.15 -19.69
C VAL A 107 -14.40 -19.24 -20.71
N ALA A 108 -13.14 -19.17 -20.25
CA ALA A 108 -11.97 -19.05 -21.12
C ALA A 108 -11.17 -20.36 -21.30
N GLN A 109 -11.58 -21.46 -20.65
CA GLN A 109 -10.82 -22.71 -20.62
C GLN A 109 -10.58 -23.32 -22.00
N ASP A 110 -11.51 -23.15 -22.93
CA ASP A 110 -11.42 -23.72 -24.29
C ASP A 110 -10.72 -22.77 -25.29
N LEU A 111 -10.21 -21.61 -24.84
CA LEU A 111 -9.48 -20.67 -25.68
C LEU A 111 -8.01 -21.11 -25.83
N VAL A 112 -7.63 -21.55 -27.03
CA VAL A 112 -6.28 -22.03 -27.35
C VAL A 112 -5.77 -21.29 -28.60
N VAL A 113 -4.48 -20.92 -28.59
CA VAL A 113 -3.80 -20.36 -29.78
C VAL A 113 -3.51 -21.51 -30.75
N THR A 114 -4.14 -21.49 -31.92
CA THR A 114 -4.06 -22.58 -32.91
C THR A 114 -3.31 -22.22 -34.18
N GLU A 115 -3.06 -20.93 -34.42
CA GLU A 115 -2.45 -20.39 -35.64
C GLU A 115 -1.54 -19.20 -35.29
N ASP A 116 -0.47 -19.01 -36.07
CA ASP A 116 0.53 -17.97 -35.83
C ASP A 116 0.08 -16.58 -36.32
N ASP A 117 -0.63 -16.49 -37.44
CA ASP A 117 -1.15 -15.25 -38.00
C ASP A 117 -2.51 -15.50 -38.69
N CYS A 118 -3.56 -14.85 -38.18
CA CYS A 118 -4.90 -14.94 -38.78
C CYS A 118 -5.09 -13.97 -39.97
N GLY A 119 -4.07 -13.17 -40.31
CA GLY A 119 -4.06 -12.27 -41.48
C GLY A 119 -4.96 -11.05 -41.35
N THR A 120 -5.47 -10.74 -40.16
CA THR A 120 -6.39 -9.60 -39.95
C THR A 120 -5.65 -8.26 -39.90
N HIS A 121 -6.32 -7.20 -40.33
CA HIS A 121 -5.88 -5.82 -40.13
C HIS A 121 -6.68 -5.10 -39.03
N GLU A 122 -7.63 -5.80 -38.39
CA GLU A 122 -8.43 -5.25 -37.31
C GLU A 122 -7.63 -5.24 -36.00
N GLY A 123 -7.78 -4.16 -35.23
CA GLY A 123 -7.14 -3.97 -33.94
C GLY A 123 -7.79 -2.85 -33.16
N ILE A 124 -7.29 -2.64 -31.93
CA ILE A 124 -7.75 -1.56 -31.06
C ILE A 124 -6.71 -0.43 -31.03
N LEU A 125 -7.18 0.81 -31.06
CA LEU A 125 -6.31 1.98 -30.89
C LEU A 125 -5.94 2.12 -29.41
N MET A 126 -4.65 1.96 -29.08
CA MET A 126 -4.17 2.20 -27.72
C MET A 126 -3.82 3.66 -27.48
N THR A 127 -4.30 4.20 -26.37
CA THR A 127 -4.03 5.56 -25.90
C THR A 127 -3.68 5.53 -24.41
N PRO A 128 -2.88 6.48 -23.90
CA PRO A 128 -2.64 6.57 -22.48
C PRO A 128 -3.94 6.77 -21.70
N VAL A 129 -4.03 6.17 -20.51
CA VAL A 129 -5.20 6.34 -19.63
C VAL A 129 -5.03 7.64 -18.87
N ILE A 130 -5.83 8.65 -19.25
CA ILE A 130 -5.83 9.98 -18.65
C ILE A 130 -7.06 10.12 -17.75
N GLU A 131 -6.85 10.32 -16.45
CA GLU A 131 -7.92 10.61 -15.49
C GLU A 131 -7.66 11.94 -14.81
N GLY A 132 -8.59 12.89 -14.95
CA GLY A 132 -8.53 14.18 -14.24
C GLY A 132 -7.39 15.11 -14.67
N GLY A 133 -6.80 14.90 -15.85
CA GLY A 133 -5.68 15.69 -16.38
C GLY A 133 -4.31 15.06 -16.13
N ASP A 134 -4.22 14.02 -15.28
CA ASP A 134 -3.01 13.26 -15.05
C ASP A 134 -3.01 11.97 -15.88
N VAL A 135 -1.85 11.64 -16.46
CA VAL A 135 -1.62 10.33 -17.08
C VAL A 135 -1.43 9.31 -15.96
N LYS A 136 -2.40 8.41 -15.77
CA LYS A 136 -2.33 7.31 -14.78
C LYS A 136 -1.52 6.14 -15.30
N GLU A 137 -1.72 5.82 -16.58
CA GLU A 137 -1.00 4.76 -17.26
C GLU A 137 -0.45 5.30 -18.59
N PRO A 138 0.89 5.38 -18.75
CA PRO A 138 1.48 5.89 -19.97
C PRO A 138 1.41 4.85 -21.08
N LEU A 139 1.35 5.32 -22.33
CA LEU A 139 1.21 4.43 -23.50
C LEU A 139 2.30 3.36 -23.59
N ARG A 140 3.53 3.67 -23.17
CA ARG A 140 4.66 2.72 -23.18
C ARG A 140 4.42 1.47 -22.31
N ASP A 141 3.62 1.58 -21.25
CA ASP A 141 3.36 0.47 -20.34
C ASP A 141 2.23 -0.43 -20.90
N ALA A 142 1.28 0.18 -21.63
CA ALA A 142 0.18 -0.50 -22.30
C ALA A 142 0.55 -1.07 -23.69
N PHE A 143 1.57 -0.51 -24.35
CA PHE A 143 2.05 -0.94 -25.65
C PHE A 143 3.59 -1.04 -25.64
N TRP A 144 4.09 -2.25 -25.45
CA TRP A 144 5.51 -2.57 -25.50
C TRP A 144 5.91 -2.93 -26.93
N VAL A 145 6.59 -2.03 -27.63
CA VAL A 145 7.37 -2.37 -28.83
C VAL A 145 8.76 -2.77 -28.35
N VAL A 146 9.10 -4.06 -28.51
CA VAL A 146 10.46 -4.59 -28.28
C VAL A 146 11.34 -4.25 -29.48
#